data_AF-A0A923WSP4-F1
#
_entry.id   AF-A0A923WSP4-F1
#
_cell.length_a   1.000
_cell.length_b   1.000
_cell.length_c   1.000
_cell.angle_alpha   90.00
_cell.angle_beta   90.00
_cell.angle_gamma   90.00
#
_symmetry.space_group_name_H-M   'P 1'
#
loop_
_entity.id
_entity.type
_entity.pdbx_description
1 polymer ?
#
loop_
_entity_poly.entity_id
_entity_poly.type
_entity_poly.pdbx_seq_one_letter_code
_entity_poly.pdbx_strand_id
1 'polypeptide(L)'
;KINGNLLTHVAEIQMMQHLMNFNSQILLSADSYKPASMCSYLYDTAKKFNVFYHECSIGHAENEELKKARLSLAYATGLVLKEGLSLLGIPVPERM
;
A
#
# COMPACT_ATOMS: atom_id res chain seq x y z
N LYS A 1 -2.14 15.96 -11.78
CA LYS A 1 -0.94 15.81 -10.93
C LYS A 1 -1.40 15.67 -9.48
N ILE A 2 -0.92 14.67 -8.75
CA ILE A 2 -1.24 14.47 -7.33
C ILE A 2 -0.21 15.25 -6.51
N ASN A 3 -0.64 15.99 -5.49
CA ASN A 3 0.24 16.73 -4.61
C ASN A 3 0.60 15.89 -3.38
N GLY A 4 1.75 15.20 -3.43
CA GLY A 4 2.23 14.35 -2.34
C GLY A 4 2.64 15.10 -1.06
N ASN A 5 2.90 16.41 -1.15
CA ASN A 5 3.30 17.22 0.00
C ASN A 5 2.17 17.43 1.02
N LEU A 6 0.94 17.10 0.65
CA LEU A 6 -0.23 17.16 1.54
C LEU A 6 -0.32 15.96 2.49
N LEU A 7 0.41 14.88 2.21
CA LEU A 7 0.44 13.67 3.03
C LEU A 7 1.46 13.83 4.17
N THR A 8 1.04 14.49 5.23
CA THR A 8 1.91 14.87 6.36
C THR A 8 1.75 13.97 7.57
N HIS A 9 0.69 13.15 7.63
CA HIS A 9 0.45 12.30 8.79
C HIS A 9 1.45 11.14 8.86
N VAL A 10 1.83 10.75 10.07
CA VAL A 10 2.84 9.69 10.29
C VAL A 10 2.42 8.38 9.61
N ALA A 11 1.14 8.02 9.71
CA ALA A 11 0.61 6.81 9.06
C ALA A 11 0.69 6.87 7.52
N GLU A 12 0.49 8.04 6.91
CA GLU A 12 0.62 8.24 5.46
C GLU A 12 2.08 8.06 5.03
N ILE A 13 3.02 8.68 5.76
CA ILE A 13 4.45 8.61 5.48
C ILE A 13 4.96 7.17 5.63
N GLN A 14 4.58 6.49 6.71
CA GLN A 14 4.93 5.08 6.93
C GLN A 14 4.39 4.19 5.82
N MET A 15 3.16 4.43 5.37
CA MET A 15 2.57 3.67 4.27
C MET A 15 3.31 3.91 2.95
N MET A 16 3.63 5.17 2.62
CA MET A 16 4.40 5.50 1.43
C MET A 16 5.78 4.83 1.43
N GLN A 17 6.52 4.95 2.54
CA GLN A 17 7.82 4.30 2.69
C GLN A 17 7.74 2.78 2.56
N HIS A 18 6.71 2.17 3.14
CA HIS A 18 6.48 0.74 3.03
C HIS A 18 6.25 0.29 1.59
N LEU A 19 5.41 1.02 0.83
CA LEU A 19 5.14 0.72 -0.57
C LEU A 19 6.37 0.89 -1.48
N MET A 20 7.25 1.84 -1.18
CA MET A 20 8.51 2.02 -1.93
C MET A 20 9.42 0.78 -1.87
N ASN A 21 9.30 -0.03 -0.81
CA ASN A 21 10.08 -1.25 -0.65
C ASN A 21 9.51 -2.46 -1.41
N PHE A 22 8.38 -2.34 -2.12
CA PHE A 22 7.76 -3.49 -2.78
C PHE A 22 8.70 -4.19 -3.76
N ASN A 23 9.38 -3.44 -4.63
CA ASN A 23 10.28 -4.00 -5.62
C ASN A 23 11.49 -4.70 -4.99
N SER A 24 12.05 -4.13 -3.91
CA SER A 24 13.18 -4.76 -3.23
C SER A 24 12.74 -6.04 -2.51
N GLN A 25 11.52 -6.11 -1.99
CA GLN A 25 10.96 -7.32 -1.40
C GLN A 25 10.69 -8.42 -2.44
N ILE A 26 10.24 -8.05 -3.64
CA ILE A 26 10.12 -9.01 -4.77
C ILE A 26 11.48 -9.64 -5.07
N LEU A 27 12.51 -8.81 -5.28
CA LEU A 27 13.85 -9.27 -5.61
C LEU A 27 14.42 -10.16 -4.50
N LEU A 28 14.29 -9.74 -3.24
CA LEU A 28 14.76 -10.51 -2.09
C LEU A 28 14.06 -11.86 -1.98
N SER A 29 12.74 -11.90 -2.19
CA SER A 29 11.96 -13.15 -2.18
C SER A 29 12.40 -14.09 -3.30
N ALA A 30 12.66 -13.55 -4.49
CA ALA A 30 13.13 -14.30 -5.66
C ALA A 30 14.55 -14.86 -5.45
N ASP A 31 15.51 -14.01 -5.06
CA ASP A 31 16.91 -14.39 -4.85
C ASP A 31 17.07 -15.42 -3.74
N SER A 32 16.24 -15.32 -2.69
CA SER A 32 16.29 -16.24 -1.56
C SER A 32 15.44 -17.51 -1.74
N TYR A 33 14.69 -17.63 -2.84
CA TYR A 33 13.71 -18.68 -3.09
C TYR A 33 12.71 -18.88 -1.93
N LYS A 34 12.33 -17.78 -1.25
CA LYS A 34 11.47 -17.81 -0.06
C LYS A 34 10.20 -16.96 -0.26
N PRO A 35 9.16 -17.52 -0.91
CA PRO A 35 7.90 -16.80 -1.14
C PRO A 35 7.17 -16.38 0.16
N ALA A 36 7.45 -17.06 1.28
CA ALA A 36 6.90 -16.69 2.59
C ALA A 36 7.23 -15.24 3.00
N SER A 37 8.39 -14.72 2.59
CA SER A 37 8.78 -13.32 2.86
C SER A 37 7.83 -12.33 2.16
N MET A 38 7.43 -12.63 0.93
CA MET A 38 6.44 -11.86 0.19
C MET A 38 5.05 -11.92 0.87
N CYS A 39 4.63 -13.10 1.33
CA CYS A 39 3.39 -13.22 2.11
C CYS A 39 3.40 -12.33 3.36
N SER A 40 4.50 -12.33 4.11
CA SER A 40 4.67 -11.47 5.29
C SER A 40 4.63 -9.98 4.92
N TYR A 41 5.25 -9.59 3.82
CA TYR A 41 5.20 -8.20 3.34
C TYR A 41 3.78 -7.76 2.98
N LEU A 42 3.01 -8.60 2.26
CA LEU A 42 1.63 -8.28 1.87
C LEU A 42 0.70 -8.21 3.08
N TYR A 43 0.88 -9.11 4.05
CA TYR A 43 0.15 -9.06 5.31
C TYR A 43 0.41 -7.75 6.08
N ASP A 44 1.68 -7.35 6.16
CA ASP A 44 2.08 -6.11 6.83
C ASP A 44 1.60 -4.86 6.06
N THR A 45 1.55 -4.94 4.72
CA THR A 45 0.95 -3.91 3.85
C THR A 45 -0.53 -3.69 4.19
N ALA A 46 -1.31 -4.76 4.29
CA ALA A 46 -2.72 -4.68 4.68
C ALA A 46 -2.90 -4.11 6.10
N LYS A 47 -2.03 -4.51 7.03
CA LYS A 47 -2.05 -3.99 8.42
C LYS A 47 -1.77 -2.48 8.46
N LYS A 48 -0.74 -2.02 7.76
CA LYS A 48 -0.40 -0.58 7.67
C LYS A 48 -1.50 0.21 6.98
N PHE A 49 -2.11 -0.36 5.94
CA PHE A 49 -3.25 0.25 5.27
C PHE A 49 -4.43 0.46 6.22
N ASN A 50 -4.77 -0.53 7.05
CA ASN A 50 -5.84 -0.36 8.05
C ASN A 50 -5.54 0.80 9.02
N VAL A 51 -4.30 0.92 9.50
CA VAL A 51 -3.89 2.04 10.35
C VAL A 51 -4.05 3.38 9.60
N PHE A 52 -3.53 3.47 8.38
CA PHE A 52 -3.71 4.66 7.53
C PHE A 52 -5.20 5.01 7.31
N TYR A 53 -6.03 4.01 7.01
CA TYR A 53 -7.45 4.22 6.73
C TYR A 53 -8.22 4.73 7.96
N HIS A 54 -7.87 4.24 9.15
CA HIS A 54 -8.47 4.68 10.41
C HIS A 54 -7.98 6.07 10.85
N GLU A 55 -6.67 6.32 10.81
CA GLU A 55 -6.06 7.56 11.29
C GLU A 55 -6.24 8.73 10.30
N CYS A 56 -6.34 8.44 9.00
CA CYS A 56 -6.37 9.44 7.93
C CYS A 56 -7.62 9.30 7.08
N SER A 57 -8.76 9.79 7.61
CA SER A 57 -10.05 9.69 6.92
C SER A 57 -9.98 10.24 5.48
N ILE A 58 -10.27 9.38 4.51
CA ILE A 58 -10.29 9.74 3.09
C ILE A 58 -11.57 10.53 2.77
N GLY A 59 -12.71 10.09 3.32
CA GLY A 59 -14.02 10.70 3.04
C GLY A 59 -14.19 12.10 3.66
N HIS A 60 -13.61 12.32 4.83
CA HIS A 60 -13.70 13.59 5.58
C HIS A 60 -12.41 14.41 5.48
N ALA A 61 -11.66 14.28 4.37
CA ALA A 61 -10.48 15.10 4.14
C ALA A 61 -10.85 16.59 4.05
N GLU A 62 -10.00 17.45 4.61
CA GLU A 62 -10.24 18.90 4.75
C GLU A 62 -10.43 19.63 3.41
N ASN A 63 -9.83 19.10 2.34
CA ASN A 63 -9.95 19.64 1.00
C ASN A 63 -9.86 18.54 -0.07
N GLU A 64 -10.32 18.88 -1.28
CA GLU A 64 -10.36 17.94 -2.41
C GLU A 64 -8.96 17.52 -2.90
N GLU A 65 -7.92 18.31 -2.69
CA GLU A 65 -6.55 17.91 -3.07
C GLU A 65 -6.00 16.83 -2.13
N LEU A 66 -6.19 17.00 -0.82
CA LEU A 66 -5.80 16.02 0.20
C LEU A 66 -6.59 14.72 0.01
N LYS A 67 -7.90 14.82 -0.28
CA LYS A 67 -8.73 13.66 -0.62
C LYS A 67 -8.17 12.88 -1.79
N LYS A 68 -7.80 13.57 -2.88
CA LYS A 68 -7.18 12.96 -4.07
C LYS A 68 -5.83 12.33 -3.73
N ALA A 69 -5.01 12.97 -2.89
CA ALA A 69 -3.73 12.42 -2.45
C ALA A 69 -3.92 11.12 -1.64
N ARG A 70 -4.82 11.12 -0.66
CA ARG A 70 -5.16 9.92 0.15
C ARG A 70 -5.77 8.80 -0.68
N LEU A 71 -6.68 9.11 -1.61
CA LEU A 71 -7.22 8.14 -2.56
C LEU A 71 -6.14 7.51 -3.43
N SER A 72 -5.16 8.30 -3.86
CA SER A 72 -4.05 7.81 -4.66
C SER A 72 -3.15 6.86 -3.88
N LEU A 73 -2.90 7.15 -2.59
CA LEU A 73 -2.17 6.26 -1.69
C LEU A 73 -2.93 4.95 -1.45
N ALA A 74 -4.24 5.02 -1.26
CA ALA A 74 -5.10 3.84 -1.14
C ALA A 74 -5.10 2.99 -2.42
N TYR A 75 -5.18 3.65 -3.58
CA TYR A 75 -5.12 2.98 -4.88
C TYR A 75 -3.77 2.29 -5.11
N ALA A 76 -2.65 2.97 -4.82
CA ALA A 76 -1.31 2.39 -4.91
C ALA A 76 -1.15 1.16 -4.00
N THR A 77 -1.74 1.22 -2.80
CA THR A 77 -1.78 0.07 -1.88
C THR A 77 -2.53 -1.10 -2.50
N GLY A 78 -3.72 -0.85 -3.07
CA GLY A 78 -4.51 -1.88 -3.73
C GLY A 78 -3.78 -2.53 -4.90
N LEU A 79 -3.04 -1.75 -5.70
CA LEU A 79 -2.18 -2.27 -6.75
C LEU A 79 -1.08 -3.19 -6.20
N VAL A 80 -0.36 -2.77 -5.17
CA VAL A 80 0.70 -3.60 -4.56
C VAL A 80 0.14 -4.92 -4.02
N LEU A 81 -1.03 -4.89 -3.36
CA LEU A 81 -1.69 -6.10 -2.89
C LEU A 81 -2.09 -7.01 -4.06
N LYS A 82 -2.68 -6.44 -5.12
CA LYS A 82 -3.10 -7.20 -6.31
C LYS A 82 -1.91 -7.86 -7.00
N GLU A 83 -0.87 -7.09 -7.33
CA GLU A 83 0.31 -7.60 -8.03
C GLU A 83 1.07 -8.61 -7.15
N GLY A 84 1.22 -8.33 -5.85
CA GLY A 84 1.91 -9.22 -4.94
C GLY A 84 1.20 -10.56 -4.74
N LEU A 85 -0.13 -10.55 -4.60
CA LEU A 85 -0.93 -11.78 -4.54
C LEU A 85 -0.90 -12.54 -5.87
N SER A 86 -0.93 -11.83 -7.01
CA SER A 86 -0.80 -12.46 -8.33
C SER A 86 0.54 -13.14 -8.53
N LEU A 87 1.64 -12.56 -8.03
CA LEU A 87 2.97 -13.19 -8.06
C LEU A 87 3.03 -14.49 -7.25
N LEU A 88 2.19 -14.61 -6.21
CA LEU A 88 2.04 -15.83 -5.41
C LEU A 88 1.05 -16.84 -6.02
N GLY A 89 0.45 -16.53 -7.17
CA GLY A 89 -0.57 -17.36 -7.80
C GLY A 89 -1.93 -17.33 -7.09
N ILE A 90 -2.16 -16.32 -6.24
CA ILE A 90 -3.41 -16.17 -5.50
C ILE A 90 -4.35 -15.26 -6.31
N PRO A 91 -5.52 -15.76 -6.74
CA PRO A 91 -6.48 -14.94 -7.48
C PRO A 91 -7.09 -13.88 -6.57
N VAL A 92 -7.19 -12.65 -7.09
CA VAL A 92 -7.74 -11.50 -6.36
C VAL A 92 -9.08 -11.10 -6.97
N PRO A 93 -10.16 -10.96 -6.17
CA PRO A 93 -11.46 -10.54 -6.68
C PRO A 93 -11.44 -9.07 -7.15
N GLU A 94 -12.31 -8.71 -8.10
CA GLU A 94 -12.44 -7.33 -8.59
C GLU A 94 -12.96 -6.34 -7.54
N ARG A 95 -13.58 -6.86 -6.48
CA ARG A 95 -13.99 -6.10 -5.29
C ARG A 95 -13.56 -6.88 -4.04
N MET A 96 -12.82 -6.22 -3.16
CA MET A 96 -12.55 -6.68 -1.80
C MET A 96 -13.57 -6.09 -0.84
#